data_AF-A0A2T2URB7-F1
#
_entry.id   AF-A0A2T2URB7-F1
#
_cell.length_a   1.000
_cell.length_b   1.000
_cell.length_c   1.000
_cell.angle_alpha   90.00
_cell.angle_beta   90.00
_cell.angle_gamma   90.00
#
_symmetry.space_group_name_H-M   'P 1'
#
loop_
_entity.id
_entity.type
_entity.pdbx_description
1 polymer ?
#
loop_
_entity_poly.entity_id
_entity_poly.type
_entity_poly.pdbx_seq_one_letter_code
_entity_poly.pdbx_strand_id
1 'polypeptide(L)'
;FTELDKFADNTFTRELDDLQAVLDAIEERQLPEAPVDPNRIGLLGHSRGGGTVVLQADRDDRVDALVTWSSVATFVDRFSDEQIEDWETQGYTEVRNSRTGQILRLNKVLYDDTMAHRDELDVPGAASRIDVPWLVVHARDDESVDVEAAETLAGATESAELVEAEGGHTFGGSHPFDSRHCVSSRSASGAMPASFFAARTICSTS
;
A
#
# COMPACT_ATOMS: atom_id res chain seq x y z
N PHE A 1 -10.99 4.47 -14.60
CA PHE A 1 -10.72 3.03 -14.68
C PHE A 1 -11.37 2.47 -15.93
N THR A 2 -10.85 1.39 -16.52
CA THR A 2 -11.44 0.74 -17.71
C THR A 2 -12.31 -0.47 -17.37
N GLU A 3 -12.05 -1.12 -16.24
CA GLU A 3 -12.76 -2.33 -15.77
C GLU A 3 -13.54 -1.98 -14.49
N LEU A 4 -14.66 -1.26 -14.62
CA LEU A 4 -15.42 -0.76 -13.46
C LEU A 4 -16.06 -1.87 -12.64
N ASP A 5 -16.51 -2.96 -13.29
CA ASP A 5 -17.12 -4.09 -12.61
C ASP A 5 -16.12 -4.80 -11.70
N LYS A 6 -14.88 -4.99 -12.16
CA LYS A 6 -13.80 -5.56 -11.34
C LYS A 6 -13.43 -4.68 -10.15
N PHE A 7 -13.46 -3.36 -10.34
CA PHE A 7 -13.26 -2.44 -9.22
C PHE A 7 -14.38 -2.56 -8.19
N ALA A 8 -15.63 -2.69 -8.65
CA ALA A 8 -16.79 -2.78 -7.77
C ALA A 8 -16.83 -4.09 -6.96
N ASP A 9 -16.37 -5.20 -7.55
CA ASP A 9 -16.35 -6.52 -6.91
C ASP A 9 -15.02 -6.87 -6.22
N ASN A 10 -14.12 -5.90 -6.06
CA ASN A 10 -12.84 -6.11 -5.40
C ASN A 10 -13.00 -6.35 -3.90
N THR A 11 -12.16 -7.23 -3.33
CA THR A 11 -12.13 -7.54 -1.89
C THR A 11 -10.69 -7.56 -1.39
N PHE A 12 -10.46 -7.41 -0.08
CA PHE A 12 -9.09 -7.43 0.45
C PHE A 12 -8.45 -8.82 0.33
N THR A 13 -9.24 -9.89 0.51
CA THR A 13 -8.77 -11.26 0.24
C THR A 13 -8.38 -11.47 -1.22
N ARG A 14 -9.09 -10.87 -2.18
CA ARG A 14 -8.70 -10.90 -3.60
C ARG A 14 -7.42 -10.13 -3.87
N GLU A 15 -7.21 -8.98 -3.23
CA GLU A 15 -5.94 -8.25 -3.35
C GLU A 15 -4.76 -9.10 -2.84
N LEU A 16 -4.98 -9.95 -1.83
CA LEU A 16 -3.99 -10.90 -1.33
C LEU A 16 -3.79 -12.08 -2.29
N ASP A 17 -4.85 -12.66 -2.82
CA ASP A 17 -4.77 -13.73 -3.85
C ASP A 17 -4.03 -13.24 -5.10
N ASP A 18 -4.29 -12.01 -5.55
CA ASP A 18 -3.62 -11.41 -6.68
C ASP A 18 -2.12 -11.22 -6.40
N LEU A 19 -1.75 -10.79 -5.18
CA LEU A 19 -0.35 -10.64 -4.78
C LEU A 19 0.36 -12.00 -4.66
N GLN A 20 -0.30 -13.00 -4.09
CA GLN A 20 0.17 -14.38 -4.03
C GLN A 20 0.45 -14.93 -5.44
N ALA A 21 -0.48 -14.73 -6.39
CA ALA A 21 -0.31 -15.18 -7.77
C ALA A 21 0.90 -14.52 -8.46
N VAL A 22 1.22 -13.27 -8.13
CA VAL A 22 2.44 -12.59 -8.62
C VAL A 22 3.70 -13.22 -8.04
N LEU A 23 3.71 -13.51 -6.73
CA LEU A 23 4.85 -14.18 -6.08
C LEU A 23 5.09 -15.58 -6.65
N ASP A 24 4.02 -16.35 -6.88
CA ASP A 24 4.07 -17.67 -7.49
C ASP A 24 4.60 -17.59 -8.93
N ALA A 25 4.15 -16.61 -9.72
CA ALA A 25 4.66 -16.40 -11.06
C ALA A 25 6.15 -16.00 -11.09
N ILE A 26 6.66 -15.32 -10.06
CA ILE A 26 8.10 -15.02 -9.90
C ILE A 26 8.87 -16.31 -9.63
N GLU A 27 8.44 -17.12 -8.67
CA GLU A 27 9.09 -18.38 -8.29
C GLU A 27 9.13 -19.37 -9.46
N GLU A 28 8.00 -19.50 -10.17
CA GLU A 28 7.85 -20.38 -11.33
C GLU A 28 8.48 -19.81 -12.61
N ARG A 29 9.07 -18.60 -12.55
CA ARG A 29 9.73 -17.92 -13.67
C ARG A 29 8.80 -17.72 -14.87
N GLN A 30 7.53 -17.44 -14.60
CA GLN A 30 6.51 -17.21 -15.61
C GLN A 30 6.41 -15.74 -16.04
N LEU A 31 7.08 -14.82 -15.35
CA LEU A 31 7.13 -13.41 -15.75
C LEU A 31 8.00 -13.23 -17.01
N PRO A 32 7.42 -12.79 -18.14
CA PRO A 32 8.19 -12.56 -19.35
C PRO A 32 9.12 -11.35 -19.17
N GLU A 33 10.37 -11.49 -19.62
CA GLU A 33 11.32 -10.38 -19.80
C GLU A 33 11.80 -9.65 -18.52
N ALA A 34 11.44 -10.12 -17.33
CA ALA A 34 11.89 -9.54 -16.06
C ALA A 34 13.04 -10.36 -15.44
N PRO A 35 14.27 -9.82 -15.29
CA PRO A 35 15.33 -10.48 -14.54
C PRO A 35 15.06 -10.35 -13.04
N VAL A 36 14.11 -11.13 -12.52
CA VAL A 36 13.79 -11.22 -11.09
C VAL A 36 14.54 -12.41 -10.49
N ASP A 37 15.22 -12.18 -9.37
CA ASP A 37 15.81 -13.24 -8.56
C ASP A 37 14.76 -13.71 -7.55
N PRO A 38 14.24 -14.95 -7.68
CA PRO A 38 13.16 -15.43 -6.80
C PRO A 38 13.60 -15.62 -5.35
N ASN A 39 14.90 -15.51 -5.04
CA ASN A 39 15.43 -15.62 -3.67
C ASN A 39 15.70 -14.26 -3.02
N ARG A 40 15.28 -13.16 -3.66
CA ARG A 40 15.46 -11.78 -3.17
C ARG A 40 14.23 -10.95 -3.50
N ILE A 41 13.17 -11.14 -2.72
CA ILE A 41 11.90 -10.48 -2.95
C ILE A 41 11.63 -9.50 -1.82
N GLY A 42 11.35 -8.24 -2.17
CA GLY A 42 10.88 -7.23 -1.22
C GLY A 42 9.50 -6.74 -1.63
N LEU A 43 8.63 -6.50 -0.65
CA LEU A 43 7.32 -5.92 -0.89
C LEU A 43 7.31 -4.44 -0.52
N LEU A 44 6.66 -3.64 -1.37
CA LEU A 44 6.40 -2.23 -1.10
C LEU A 44 4.91 -1.96 -1.28
N GLY A 45 4.28 -1.37 -0.26
CA GLY A 45 2.87 -1.01 -0.29
C GLY A 45 2.63 0.42 0.17
N HIS A 46 1.75 1.12 -0.54
CA HIS A 46 1.31 2.48 -0.19
C HIS A 46 -0.14 2.47 0.28
N SER A 47 -0.46 3.25 1.32
CA SER A 47 -1.83 3.42 1.81
C SER A 47 -2.48 2.08 2.16
N ARG A 48 -3.62 1.77 1.55
CA ARG A 48 -4.27 0.45 1.63
C ARG A 48 -3.32 -0.70 1.25
N GLY A 49 -2.54 -0.52 0.19
CA GLY A 49 -1.57 -1.51 -0.27
C GLY A 49 -0.48 -1.78 0.76
N GLY A 50 -0.21 -0.82 1.66
CA GLY A 50 0.68 -1.02 2.80
C GLY A 50 0.17 -2.11 3.74
N GLY A 51 -1.11 -2.06 4.13
CA GLY A 51 -1.71 -3.12 4.94
C GLY A 51 -1.72 -4.47 4.21
N THR A 52 -1.91 -4.44 2.88
CA THR A 52 -1.89 -5.67 2.05
C THR A 52 -0.51 -6.34 2.07
N VAL A 53 0.56 -5.58 1.90
CA VAL A 53 1.92 -6.15 1.91
C VAL A 53 2.37 -6.59 3.30
N VAL A 54 1.87 -5.97 4.38
CA VAL A 54 2.09 -6.44 5.76
C VAL A 54 1.47 -7.81 5.95
N LEU A 55 0.20 -7.98 5.56
CA LEU A 55 -0.49 -9.27 5.63
C LEU A 55 0.21 -10.33 4.78
N GLN A 56 0.67 -9.98 3.57
CA GLN A 56 1.36 -10.94 2.71
C GLN A 56 2.73 -11.33 3.26
N ALA A 57 3.50 -10.38 3.80
CA ALA A 57 4.82 -10.66 4.37
C ALA A 57 4.75 -11.61 5.58
N ASP A 58 3.68 -11.58 6.36
CA ASP A 58 3.43 -12.55 7.45
C ASP A 58 3.07 -13.95 6.93
N ARG A 59 2.52 -14.07 5.72
CA ARG A 59 2.03 -15.34 5.16
C ARG A 59 3.02 -16.04 4.24
N ASP A 60 4.05 -15.34 3.79
CA ASP A 60 4.91 -15.80 2.70
C ASP A 60 6.39 -15.62 3.03
N ASP A 61 7.03 -16.74 3.37
CA ASP A 61 8.45 -16.81 3.75
C ASP A 61 9.42 -16.41 2.61
N ARG A 62 8.93 -16.20 1.38
CA ARG A 62 9.75 -15.71 0.27
C ARG A 62 10.04 -14.21 0.35
N VAL A 63 9.33 -13.47 1.19
CA VAL A 63 9.51 -12.02 1.36
C VAL A 63 10.68 -11.75 2.29
N ASP A 64 11.75 -11.15 1.77
CA ASP A 64 12.99 -10.86 2.50
C ASP A 64 13.05 -9.45 3.10
N ALA A 65 12.17 -8.54 2.66
CA ALA A 65 12.14 -7.16 3.12
C ALA A 65 10.78 -6.50 2.89
N LEU A 66 10.43 -5.54 3.74
CA LEU A 66 9.16 -4.82 3.67
C LEU A 66 9.36 -3.30 3.67
N VAL A 67 8.60 -2.59 2.85
CA VAL A 67 8.50 -1.14 2.87
C VAL A 67 7.03 -0.73 2.84
N THR A 68 6.60 0.08 3.80
CA THR A 68 5.24 0.61 3.82
C THR A 68 5.25 2.12 3.79
N TRP A 69 4.44 2.72 2.92
CA TRP A 69 4.33 4.17 2.75
C TRP A 69 2.94 4.63 3.15
N SER A 70 2.82 5.48 4.17
CA SER A 70 1.54 6.00 4.67
C SER A 70 0.47 4.91 4.82
N SER A 71 0.88 3.76 5.34
CA SER A 71 0.07 2.55 5.37
C SER A 71 -1.07 2.63 6.35
N VAL A 72 -2.22 2.04 5.97
CA VAL A 72 -3.27 1.74 6.94
C VAL A 72 -2.81 0.65 7.91
N ALA A 73 -3.29 0.71 9.15
CA ALA A 73 -3.09 -0.32 10.17
C ALA A 73 -4.35 -1.16 10.44
N THR A 74 -5.48 -0.87 9.77
CA THR A 74 -6.73 -1.64 9.87
C THR A 74 -7.52 -1.45 8.58
N PHE A 75 -8.19 -2.51 8.15
CA PHE A 75 -9.15 -2.48 7.04
C PHE A 75 -10.59 -2.30 7.55
N VAL A 76 -10.89 -2.91 8.69
CA VAL A 76 -12.24 -3.07 9.22
C VAL A 76 -12.77 -1.74 9.76
N ASP A 77 -11.96 -1.03 10.54
CA ASP A 77 -12.40 0.17 11.27
C ASP A 77 -12.40 1.44 10.40
N ARG A 78 -12.20 1.26 9.08
CA ARG A 78 -12.16 2.37 8.11
C ARG A 78 -13.45 2.55 7.33
N PHE A 79 -14.44 1.68 7.52
CA PHE A 79 -15.76 1.86 6.94
C PHE A 79 -16.57 2.85 7.76
N SER A 80 -17.07 3.90 7.12
CA SER A 80 -17.96 4.85 7.80
C SER A 80 -19.34 4.25 8.02
N ASP A 81 -20.08 4.77 9.00
CA ASP A 81 -21.48 4.38 9.24
C ASP A 81 -22.35 4.57 7.97
N GLU A 82 -22.07 5.61 7.18
CA GLU A 82 -22.73 5.86 5.88
C GLU A 82 -22.45 4.75 4.87
N GLN A 83 -21.20 4.29 4.75
CA GLN A 83 -20.85 3.19 3.84
C GLN A 83 -21.52 1.88 4.26
N ILE A 84 -21.60 1.63 5.58
CA ILE A 84 -22.28 0.45 6.13
C ILE A 84 -23.79 0.53 5.83
N GLU A 85 -24.42 1.69 6.04
CA GLU A 85 -25.83 1.90 5.69
C GLU A 85 -26.11 1.75 4.19
N ASP A 86 -25.23 2.28 3.34
CA ASP A 86 -25.27 2.10 1.88
C ASP A 86 -25.27 0.62 1.48
N TRP A 87 -24.34 -0.17 2.05
CA TRP A 87 -24.27 -1.60 1.76
C TRP A 87 -25.53 -2.35 2.20
N GLU A 88 -26.08 -2.02 3.37
CA GLU A 88 -27.28 -2.68 3.89
C GLU A 88 -28.55 -2.29 3.11
N THR A 89 -28.64 -1.05 2.62
CA THR A 89 -29.86 -0.52 1.99
C THR A 89 -29.91 -0.68 0.47
N GLN A 90 -28.78 -0.50 -0.22
CA GLN A 90 -28.69 -0.51 -1.69
C GLN A 90 -27.67 -1.52 -2.24
N GLY A 91 -26.85 -2.15 -1.40
CA GLY A 91 -25.94 -3.23 -1.80
C GLY A 91 -24.59 -2.75 -2.36
N TYR A 92 -24.33 -1.45 -2.38
CA TYR A 92 -23.06 -0.84 -2.77
C TYR A 92 -22.91 0.54 -2.12
N THR A 93 -21.68 1.02 -1.94
CA THR A 93 -21.39 2.42 -1.61
C THR A 93 -20.60 3.07 -2.75
N GLU A 94 -20.57 4.40 -2.76
CA GLU A 94 -19.91 5.20 -3.80
C GLU A 94 -18.68 5.92 -3.25
N VAL A 95 -17.56 5.81 -3.94
CA VAL A 95 -16.32 6.53 -3.63
C VAL A 95 -15.92 7.43 -4.78
N ARG A 96 -15.58 8.68 -4.45
CA ARG A 96 -15.11 9.65 -5.45
C ARG A 96 -13.62 9.46 -5.68
N ASN A 97 -13.25 9.16 -6.92
CA ASN A 97 -11.86 9.17 -7.33
C ASN A 97 -11.30 10.60 -7.26
N SER A 98 -10.37 10.86 -6.34
CA SER A 98 -9.81 12.20 -6.11
C SER A 98 -9.15 12.80 -7.36
N ARG A 99 -8.53 11.96 -8.21
CA ARG A 99 -7.83 12.39 -9.43
C ARG A 99 -8.77 12.76 -10.58
N THR A 100 -9.77 11.92 -10.84
CA THR A 100 -10.63 12.05 -12.03
C THR A 100 -12.00 12.64 -11.73
N GLY A 101 -12.37 12.71 -10.44
CA GLY A 101 -13.71 13.05 -9.98
C GLY A 101 -14.76 11.98 -10.32
N GLN A 102 -14.37 10.88 -10.97
CA GLN A 102 -15.26 9.76 -11.30
C GLN A 102 -15.80 9.14 -10.02
N ILE A 103 -17.11 8.91 -9.97
CA ILE A 103 -17.73 8.10 -8.93
C ILE A 103 -17.52 6.63 -9.28
N LEU A 104 -16.99 5.89 -8.33
CA LEU A 104 -16.76 4.46 -8.42
C LEU A 104 -17.59 3.76 -7.37
N ARG A 105 -18.07 2.55 -7.67
CA ARG A 105 -18.85 1.75 -6.73
C ARG A 105 -17.96 0.75 -6.03
N LEU A 106 -18.31 0.44 -4.79
CA LEU A 106 -17.80 -0.68 -4.03
C LEU A 106 -19.00 -1.52 -3.59
N ASN A 107 -19.13 -2.73 -4.13
CA ASN A 107 -20.25 -3.60 -3.84
C ASN A 107 -20.13 -4.17 -2.42
N LYS A 108 -21.26 -4.59 -1.84
CA LYS A 108 -21.34 -5.18 -0.49
C LYS A 108 -20.41 -6.37 -0.28
N VAL A 109 -19.97 -7.03 -1.35
CA VAL A 109 -18.97 -8.11 -1.29
C VAL A 109 -17.69 -7.69 -0.58
N LEU A 110 -17.25 -6.42 -0.70
CA LEU A 110 -16.09 -5.92 0.02
C LEU A 110 -16.32 -5.95 1.54
N TYR A 111 -17.48 -5.45 1.98
CA TYR A 111 -17.85 -5.43 3.39
C TYR A 111 -17.99 -6.85 3.94
N ASP A 112 -18.75 -7.70 3.25
CA ASP A 112 -19.00 -9.08 3.65
C ASP A 112 -17.71 -9.89 3.74
N ASP A 113 -16.81 -9.72 2.77
CA ASP A 113 -15.48 -10.34 2.76
C ASP A 113 -14.64 -9.88 3.96
N THR A 114 -14.57 -8.56 4.17
CA THR A 114 -13.80 -7.98 5.28
C THR A 114 -14.31 -8.48 6.63
N MET A 115 -15.63 -8.64 6.76
CA MET A 115 -16.28 -9.10 7.98
C MET A 115 -16.09 -10.60 8.20
N ALA A 116 -16.11 -11.40 7.13
CA ALA A 116 -15.89 -12.84 7.19
C ALA A 116 -14.45 -13.23 7.50
N HIS A 117 -13.48 -12.40 7.09
CA HIS A 117 -12.04 -12.67 7.19
C HIS A 117 -11.33 -11.74 8.19
N ARG A 118 -12.04 -11.22 9.20
CA ARG A 118 -11.48 -10.24 10.17
C ARG A 118 -10.16 -10.70 10.81
N ASP A 119 -10.09 -11.95 11.23
CA ASP A 119 -8.89 -12.51 11.88
C ASP A 119 -7.73 -12.65 10.89
N GLU A 120 -8.02 -12.97 9.64
CA GLU A 120 -7.02 -13.06 8.58
C GLU A 120 -6.53 -11.67 8.16
N LEU A 121 -7.40 -10.65 8.21
CA LEU A 121 -7.13 -9.27 7.85
C LEU A 121 -6.64 -8.41 9.04
N ASP A 122 -6.19 -9.05 10.13
CA ASP A 122 -5.60 -8.41 11.30
C ASP A 122 -4.17 -7.92 11.00
N VAL A 123 -4.07 -6.69 10.50
CA VAL A 123 -2.79 -6.07 10.12
C VAL A 123 -1.84 -5.92 11.31
N PRO A 124 -2.24 -5.43 12.50
CA PRO A 124 -1.34 -5.36 13.65
C PRO A 124 -0.89 -6.74 14.14
N GLY A 125 -1.78 -7.74 14.10
CA GLY A 125 -1.44 -9.12 14.39
C GLY A 125 -0.35 -9.64 13.45
N ALA A 126 -0.52 -9.46 12.14
CA ALA A 126 0.50 -9.81 11.14
C ALA A 126 1.80 -9.04 11.35
N ALA A 127 1.73 -7.72 11.57
CA ALA A 127 2.89 -6.87 11.83
C ALA A 127 3.75 -7.38 12.99
N SER A 128 3.12 -7.89 14.05
CA SER A 128 3.82 -8.42 15.24
C SER A 128 4.62 -9.72 14.99
N ARG A 129 4.38 -10.39 13.86
CA ARG A 129 5.04 -11.63 13.45
C ARG A 129 6.07 -11.42 12.34
N ILE A 130 6.24 -10.17 11.87
CA ILE A 130 7.23 -9.85 10.85
C ILE A 130 8.61 -9.77 11.48
N ASP A 131 9.51 -10.63 11.01
CA ASP A 131 10.90 -10.69 11.45
C ASP A 131 11.88 -10.10 10.42
N VAL A 132 11.46 -9.85 9.18
CA VAL A 132 12.31 -9.29 8.12
C VAL A 132 12.52 -7.78 8.28
N PRO A 133 13.63 -7.21 7.73
CA PRO A 133 13.85 -5.77 7.76
C PRO A 133 12.66 -5.01 7.18
N TRP A 134 12.10 -4.10 7.97
CA TRP A 134 10.91 -3.34 7.59
C TRP A 134 11.14 -1.84 7.77
N LEU A 135 11.00 -1.09 6.67
CA LEU A 135 10.94 0.37 6.71
C LEU A 135 9.48 0.86 6.64
N VAL A 136 9.04 1.54 7.70
CA VAL A 136 7.75 2.25 7.74
C VAL A 136 8.02 3.71 7.44
N VAL A 137 7.52 4.23 6.32
CA VAL A 137 7.59 5.65 5.96
C VAL A 137 6.21 6.27 6.10
N HIS A 138 6.08 7.38 6.82
CA HIS A 138 4.82 8.08 6.97
C HIS A 138 4.94 9.56 6.63
N ALA A 139 3.98 10.08 5.86
CA ALA A 139 3.90 11.50 5.54
C ALA A 139 3.42 12.29 6.76
N ARG A 140 4.18 13.31 7.21
CA ARG A 140 3.80 14.11 8.39
C ARG A 140 2.50 14.88 8.20
N ASP A 141 2.20 15.26 6.97
CA ASP A 141 1.02 16.05 6.61
C ASP A 141 -0.05 15.17 5.94
N ASP A 142 -0.04 13.85 6.20
CA ASP A 142 -0.98 12.90 5.62
C ASP A 142 -2.43 13.21 6.03
N GLU A 143 -3.25 13.60 5.06
CA GLU A 143 -4.65 13.96 5.28
C GLU A 143 -5.60 12.76 5.25
N SER A 144 -5.10 11.55 4.96
CA SER A 144 -5.91 10.34 4.74
C SER A 144 -5.68 9.25 5.78
N VAL A 145 -4.47 9.11 6.28
CA VAL A 145 -4.10 8.10 7.28
C VAL A 145 -3.33 8.77 8.40
N ASP A 146 -3.84 8.67 9.62
CA ASP A 146 -3.18 9.26 10.79
C ASP A 146 -1.84 8.57 11.11
N VAL A 147 -0.90 9.33 11.66
CA VAL A 147 0.44 8.85 12.06
C VAL A 147 0.38 7.70 13.07
N GLU A 148 -0.68 7.62 13.88
CA GLU A 148 -0.93 6.52 14.81
C GLU A 148 -0.94 5.15 14.12
N ALA A 149 -1.33 5.08 12.84
CA ALA A 149 -1.25 3.86 12.05
C ALA A 149 0.22 3.43 11.85
N ALA A 150 1.11 4.36 11.54
CA ALA A 150 2.53 4.05 11.37
C ALA A 150 3.21 3.71 12.70
N GLU A 151 2.84 4.38 13.80
CA GLU A 151 3.29 4.05 15.15
C GLU A 151 2.81 2.66 15.57
N THR A 152 1.57 2.29 15.25
CA THR A 152 1.03 0.95 15.51
C THR A 152 1.82 -0.13 14.76
N LEU A 153 2.10 0.09 13.48
CA LEU A 153 2.84 -0.88 12.66
C LEU A 153 4.30 -1.01 13.10
N ALA A 154 5.00 0.12 13.28
CA ALA A 154 6.39 0.11 13.71
C ALA A 154 6.58 -0.37 15.15
N GLY A 155 5.60 -0.12 16.02
CA GLY A 155 5.61 -0.58 17.41
C GLY A 155 5.27 -2.07 17.58
N ALA A 156 4.82 -2.76 16.53
CA ALA A 156 4.43 -4.16 16.61
C ALA A 156 5.63 -5.13 16.60
N THR A 157 6.77 -4.72 16.03
CA THR A 157 7.97 -5.57 15.89
C THR A 157 9.25 -4.75 16.04
N GLU A 158 10.33 -5.38 16.54
CA GLU A 158 11.65 -4.75 16.64
C GLU A 158 12.36 -4.62 15.27
N SER A 159 11.90 -5.35 14.25
CA SER A 159 12.47 -5.31 12.89
C SER A 159 12.04 -4.09 12.07
N ALA A 160 11.11 -3.29 12.60
CA ALA A 160 10.58 -2.11 11.93
C ALA A 160 11.30 -0.81 12.33
N GLU A 161 11.63 0.02 11.35
CA GLU A 161 12.11 1.39 11.54
C GLU A 161 11.08 2.39 11.00
N LEU A 162 10.65 3.33 11.85
CA LEU A 162 9.73 4.41 11.46
C LEU A 162 10.51 5.65 11.02
N VAL A 163 10.21 6.11 9.80
CA VAL A 163 10.73 7.35 9.23
C VAL A 163 9.57 8.25 8.84
N GLU A 164 9.56 9.47 9.38
CA GLU A 164 8.67 10.52 8.93
C GLU A 164 9.24 11.24 7.70
N ALA A 165 8.37 11.58 6.75
CA ALA A 165 8.73 12.34 5.56
C ALA A 165 7.77 13.51 5.32
N GLU A 166 8.23 14.50 4.54
CA GLU A 166 7.39 15.63 4.15
C GLU A 166 6.46 15.26 3.00
N GLY A 167 5.33 15.99 2.91
CA GLY A 167 4.30 15.78 1.91
C GLY A 167 3.00 15.29 2.53
N GLY A 168 1.89 15.39 1.77
CA GLY A 168 0.62 14.77 2.11
C GLY A 168 0.60 13.27 1.78
N HIS A 169 -0.58 12.65 1.74
CA HIS A 169 -0.74 11.20 1.58
C HIS A 169 0.01 10.58 0.39
N THR A 170 0.26 11.35 -0.68
CA THR A 170 0.99 10.91 -1.88
C THR A 170 2.47 11.32 -1.91
N PHE A 171 3.02 11.87 -0.83
CA PHE A 171 4.39 12.40 -0.72
C PHE A 171 4.73 13.45 -1.80
N GLY A 172 3.73 14.21 -2.26
CA GLY A 172 3.88 15.17 -3.36
C GLY A 172 3.93 14.54 -4.75
N GLY A 173 3.73 13.22 -4.85
CA GLY A 173 3.59 12.50 -6.11
C GLY A 173 2.30 12.88 -6.83
N SER A 174 2.38 13.06 -8.15
CA SER A 174 1.23 13.26 -9.03
C SER A 174 1.35 12.36 -10.25
N HIS A 175 0.21 11.95 -10.82
CA HIS A 175 0.17 11.17 -12.06
C HIS A 175 -0.71 11.86 -13.12
N PRO A 176 -0.20 12.11 -14.34
CA PRO A 176 1.15 11.80 -14.83
C PRO A 176 2.22 12.59 -14.08
N PHE A 177 3.40 11.98 -13.92
CA PHE A 177 4.52 12.62 -13.24
C PHE A 177 4.94 13.86 -14.03
N ASP A 178 4.73 15.05 -13.45
CA ASP A 178 5.23 16.29 -14.06
C ASP A 178 6.74 16.37 -13.84
N SER A 179 7.51 16.11 -14.90
CA SER A 179 8.98 16.12 -14.90
C SER A 179 9.61 17.45 -14.48
N ARG A 180 8.81 18.49 -14.20
CA ARG A 180 9.28 19.82 -13.78
C ARG A 180 9.51 19.97 -12.28
N HIS A 181 9.07 19.03 -11.45
CA HIS A 181 9.37 19.03 -10.01
C HIS A 181 10.62 18.18 -9.71
N CYS A 182 11.76 18.64 -10.24
CA CYS A 182 13.05 18.10 -9.84
C CYS A 182 13.51 18.85 -8.58
N VAL A 183 13.37 18.24 -7.41
CA VAL A 183 13.92 18.81 -6.17
C VAL A 183 15.45 18.69 -6.25
N SER A 184 16.12 19.82 -6.46
CA SER A 184 17.57 19.93 -6.44
C SER A 184 18.09 19.54 -5.05
N SER A 185 18.71 18.37 -4.93
CA SER A 185 19.38 17.94 -3.70
C SER A 185 20.62 18.80 -3.43
N ARG A 186 20.56 19.65 -2.40
CA ARG A 186 21.77 20.14 -1.70
C ARG A 186 21.51 20.15 -0.19
N SER A 187 22.20 19.24 0.52
CA SER A 187 22.57 19.21 1.97
C SER A 187 21.43 19.36 3.00
N ALA A 188 21.34 18.63 4.12
CA ALA A 188 22.19 17.66 4.82
C ALA A 188 21.35 17.01 5.94
N SER A 189 21.85 15.90 6.51
CA SER A 189 21.50 15.37 7.84
C SER A 189 20.07 14.84 8.05
N GLY A 190 19.92 13.51 8.01
CA GLY A 190 18.86 12.78 8.72
C GLY A 190 17.51 12.61 8.03
N ALA A 191 17.23 13.33 6.93
CA ALA A 191 16.04 13.11 6.13
C ALA A 191 16.39 12.31 4.87
N MET A 192 15.62 11.25 4.57
CA MET A 192 15.71 10.56 3.28
C MET A 192 15.39 11.57 2.17
N PRO A 193 16.34 11.88 1.26
CA PRO A 193 16.07 12.80 0.18
C PRO A 193 15.08 12.17 -0.81
N ALA A 194 14.23 13.00 -1.41
CA ALA A 194 13.28 12.67 -2.48
C ALA A 194 13.89 11.95 -3.71
N SER A 195 15.19 11.67 -3.72
CA SER A 195 15.89 10.86 -4.71
C SER A 195 15.43 9.40 -4.80
N PHE A 196 14.67 8.88 -3.82
CA PHE A 196 14.04 7.54 -3.93
C PHE A 196 12.91 7.51 -4.98
N PHE A 197 12.36 8.66 -5.38
CA PHE A 197 11.27 8.78 -6.36
C PHE A 197 11.71 8.90 -7.82
N ALA A 198 13.01 9.05 -8.10
CA ALA A 198 13.49 9.22 -9.47
C ALA A 198 13.82 7.86 -10.12
N ALA A 199 12.90 7.34 -10.94
CA ALA A 199 13.27 6.42 -12.01
C ALA A 199 14.47 7.03 -12.76
N ARG A 200 15.59 6.31 -12.79
CA ARG A 200 16.84 6.75 -13.44
C ARG A 200 16.58 7.13 -14.89
N THR A 201 16.34 8.41 -15.15
CA THR A 201 16.52 8.99 -16.47
C THR A 201 17.93 9.54 -16.48
N ILE A 202 18.84 8.82 -17.14
CA ILE A 202 20.19 9.31 -17.42
C ILE A 202 20.03 10.50 -18.37
N CYS A 203 20.01 11.71 -17.84
CA CYS A 203 20.21 12.91 -18.64
C CYS A 203 21.67 12.94 -19.10
N SER A 204 21.89 12.46 -20.32
CA SER A 204 23.10 12.71 -21.11
C SER A 204 23.23 14.21 -21.34
N THR A 205 24.16 14.87 -20.68
CA THR A 205 24.64 16.21 -21.07
C THR A 205 25.57 16.07 -22.27
N SER A 206 25.19 16.68 -23.39
CA SER A 206 26.15 17.07 -24.45
C SER A 206 26.99 18.27 -24.00
#